data_AF-A0A8S3IU43-F1
#
_entry.id   AF-A0A8S3IU43-F1
#
_cell.length_a   1.000
_cell.length_b   1.000
_cell.length_c   1.000
_cell.angle_alpha   90.00
_cell.angle_beta   90.00
_cell.angle_gamma   90.00
#
_symmetry.space_group_name_H-M   'P 1'
#
loop_
_entity.id
_entity.type
_entity.pdbx_description
1 polymer ?
#
loop_
_entity_poly.entity_id
_entity_poly.type
_entity_poly.pdbx_seq_one_letter_code
_entity_poly.pdbx_strand_id
1 'polypeptide(L)'
;GKVEAEFTLLTAEEAEKTPVGKAREGPQPLDEPNRPKTSFLWFTSPWKTFRYVIWLNFKWTIIISLIIFIFIVFLLLGLWSLPGEFIRQISSKVFNTNGGKK
;
A
#
# COMPACT_ATOMS: atom_id res chain seq x y z
N GLY A 1 -16.26 -17.43 -47.83
CA GLY A 1 -16.31 -17.63 -46.38
C GLY A 1 -15.72 -18.97 -46.06
N LYS A 2 -14.58 -19.01 -45.36
CA LYS A 2 -14.00 -20.24 -44.82
C LYS A 2 -14.42 -20.30 -43.36
N VAL A 3 -15.24 -21.29 -43.03
CA VAL A 3 -15.60 -21.58 -41.65
C VAL A 3 -14.66 -22.71 -41.24
N GLU A 4 -13.72 -22.42 -40.35
CA GLU A 4 -12.83 -23.42 -39.76
C GLU A 4 -13.68 -24.20 -38.75
N ALA A 5 -14.10 -25.40 -39.16
CA ALA A 5 -14.78 -26.32 -38.27
C ALA A 5 -13.71 -27.21 -37.62
N GLU A 6 -13.33 -26.88 -36.40
CA GLU A 6 -12.53 -27.77 -35.54
C GLU A 6 -13.43 -28.91 -35.07
N PHE A 7 -13.32 -30.08 -35.71
CA PHE A 7 -13.99 -31.29 -35.25
C PHE A 7 -13.10 -32.02 -34.26
N THR A 8 -13.39 -31.88 -32.98
CA THR A 8 -12.83 -32.75 -31.95
C THR A 8 -13.50 -34.12 -32.06
N LEU A 9 -12.81 -35.09 -32.67
CA LEU A 9 -13.24 -36.49 -32.75
C LEU A 9 -13.15 -37.11 -31.35
N LEU A 10 -14.26 -37.08 -30.61
CA LEU A 10 -14.40 -37.83 -29.37
C LEU A 10 -14.46 -39.32 -29.70
N THR A 11 -13.55 -40.09 -29.12
CA THR A 11 -13.54 -41.55 -29.16
C THR A 11 -14.80 -42.11 -28.48
N ALA A 12 -15.28 -43.28 -28.94
CA ALA A 12 -16.56 -43.86 -28.54
C ALA A 12 -16.78 -43.98 -27.00
N GLU A 13 -15.71 -44.05 -26.21
CA GLU A 13 -15.75 -44.06 -24.74
C GLU A 13 -16.25 -42.74 -24.10
N GLU A 14 -16.04 -41.58 -24.73
CA GLU A 14 -16.46 -40.28 -24.17
C GLU A 14 -17.91 -39.91 -24.53
N ALA A 15 -18.43 -40.51 -25.61
CA ALA A 15 -19.81 -40.33 -26.07
C ALA A 15 -20.83 -41.06 -25.17
N GLU A 16 -20.44 -42.16 -24.52
CA GLU A 16 -21.31 -42.86 -23.55
C GLU A 16 -21.45 -42.09 -22.24
N LYS A 17 -20.43 -41.33 -21.83
CA LYS A 17 -20.47 -40.51 -20.61
C LYS A 17 -21.34 -39.27 -20.74
N THR A 18 -21.49 -38.73 -21.95
CA THR A 18 -22.27 -37.50 -22.18
C THR A 18 -23.27 -37.73 -23.32
N PRO A 19 -24.42 -38.38 -23.05
CA PRO A 19 -25.38 -38.72 -24.09
C PRO A 19 -25.97 -37.45 -24.72
N VAL A 20 -25.67 -37.23 -25.99
CA VAL A 20 -26.25 -36.15 -26.80
C VAL A 20 -27.75 -36.39 -27.01
N GLY A 21 -28.57 -35.35 -26.85
CA GLY A 21 -30.02 -35.41 -27.05
C GLY A 21 -30.87 -35.40 -25.78
N LYS A 22 -30.26 -35.37 -24.58
CA LYS A 22 -30.98 -34.98 -23.35
C LYS A 22 -30.94 -33.46 -23.19
N ALA A 23 -32.03 -32.89 -22.67
CA ALA A 23 -32.10 -31.46 -22.33
C ALA A 23 -30.84 -31.08 -21.54
N ARG A 24 -30.20 -29.97 -21.95
CA ARG A 24 -28.93 -29.48 -21.42
C ARG A 24 -28.89 -29.69 -19.91
N GLU A 25 -28.00 -30.56 -19.45
CA GLU A 25 -27.61 -30.53 -18.05
C GLU A 25 -27.14 -29.09 -17.77
N GLY A 26 -27.61 -28.51 -16.66
CA GLY A 26 -27.23 -27.15 -16.28
C GLY A 26 -25.71 -27.00 -16.41
N PRO A 27 -25.22 -25.82 -16.83
CA PRO A 27 -23.80 -25.62 -17.11
C PRO A 27 -22.99 -26.23 -15.98
N GLN A 28 -22.05 -27.14 -16.32
CA GLN A 28 -21.22 -27.79 -15.31
C GLN A 28 -20.70 -26.71 -14.37
N PRO A 29 -20.86 -26.89 -13.04
CA PRO A 29 -20.53 -25.85 -12.07
C PRO A 29 -19.10 -25.43 -12.32
N LEU A 30 -18.94 -24.23 -12.87
CA LEU A 30 -17.65 -23.64 -13.13
C LEU A 30 -16.94 -23.58 -11.79
N ASP A 31 -15.70 -24.07 -11.72
CA ASP A 31 -14.90 -23.94 -10.51
C ASP A 31 -14.92 -22.48 -10.07
N GLU A 32 -15.22 -22.26 -8.79
CA GLU A 32 -15.32 -20.92 -8.21
C GLU A 32 -14.07 -20.13 -8.64
N PRO A 33 -14.22 -18.94 -9.26
CA PRO A 33 -13.05 -18.18 -9.65
C PRO A 33 -12.22 -18.01 -8.39
N ASN A 34 -10.93 -18.37 -8.46
CA ASN A 34 -9.99 -18.23 -7.36
C ASN A 34 -9.81 -16.73 -7.08
N ARG A 35 -10.80 -16.13 -6.40
CA ARG A 35 -10.87 -14.72 -6.10
C ARG A 35 -9.89 -14.52 -4.96
N PRO A 36 -8.73 -13.89 -5.22
CA PRO A 36 -7.79 -13.66 -4.14
C PRO A 36 -8.50 -12.79 -3.11
N LYS A 37 -8.44 -13.18 -1.83
CA LYS A 37 -9.04 -12.44 -0.69
C LYS A 37 -8.44 -11.03 -0.53
N THR A 38 -7.62 -10.56 -1.46
CA THR A 38 -6.74 -9.41 -1.34
C THR A 38 -7.26 -8.17 -2.08
N SER A 39 -8.22 -8.29 -2.99
CA SER A 39 -8.54 -7.19 -3.92
C SER A 39 -9.27 -5.99 -3.28
N PHE A 40 -9.95 -6.16 -2.15
CA PHE A 40 -10.81 -5.09 -1.57
C PHE A 40 -10.59 -4.80 -0.08
N LEU A 41 -9.69 -5.52 0.61
CA LEU A 41 -9.50 -5.39 2.06
C LEU A 41 -8.81 -4.09 2.51
N TRP A 42 -8.09 -3.40 1.62
CA TRP A 42 -7.58 -2.06 1.91
C TRP A 42 -8.73 -1.10 2.21
N PHE A 43 -9.74 -1.04 1.32
CA PHE A 43 -10.75 0.02 1.37
C PHE A 43 -11.74 -0.19 2.53
N THR A 44 -12.06 -1.44 2.85
CA THR A 44 -13.00 -1.78 3.93
C THR A 44 -12.37 -1.72 5.32
N SER A 45 -11.03 -1.73 5.41
CA SER A 45 -10.31 -1.86 6.68
C SER A 45 -8.91 -1.23 6.59
N PRO A 46 -8.84 0.12 6.62
CA PRO A 46 -7.57 0.84 6.50
C PRO A 46 -6.59 0.49 7.63
N TRP A 47 -7.07 0.26 8.85
CA TRP A 47 -6.22 -0.01 10.02
C TRP A 47 -5.50 -1.36 9.99
N LYS A 48 -6.18 -2.43 9.54
CA LYS A 48 -5.53 -3.75 9.40
C LYS A 48 -4.53 -3.77 8.26
N THR A 49 -4.84 -3.08 7.16
CA THR A 49 -3.94 -2.95 6.01
C THR A 49 -2.70 -2.16 6.39
N PHE A 50 -2.85 -1.04 7.12
CA PHE A 50 -1.72 -0.26 7.64
C PHE A 50 -0.84 -1.14 8.52
N ARG A 51 -1.42 -1.85 9.50
CA ARG A 51 -0.67 -2.76 10.39
C ARG A 51 0.07 -3.86 9.64
N TYR A 52 -0.52 -4.40 8.56
CA TYR A 52 0.08 -5.48 7.76
C TYR A 52 1.22 -4.98 6.85
N VAL A 53 1.04 -3.82 6.20
CA VAL A 53 2.09 -3.13 5.41
C VAL A 53 3.25 -2.70 6.29
N ILE A 54 2.93 -2.18 7.48
CA ILE A 54 3.86 -1.90 8.55
C ILE A 54 4.62 -3.17 8.91
N TRP A 55 3.93 -4.27 9.27
CA TRP A 55 4.54 -5.52 9.71
C TRP A 55 5.57 -6.09 8.71
N LEU A 56 5.28 -6.02 7.41
CA LEU A 56 6.17 -6.53 6.36
C LEU A 56 7.42 -5.67 6.11
N ASN A 57 7.33 -4.35 6.35
CA ASN A 57 8.41 -3.41 6.02
C ASN A 57 9.14 -2.83 7.25
N PHE A 58 8.68 -3.13 8.47
CA PHE A 58 8.97 -2.30 9.65
C PHE A 58 10.38 -2.39 10.24
N LYS A 59 11.28 -3.25 9.77
CA LYS A 59 12.63 -3.33 10.37
C LYS A 59 13.34 -1.96 10.36
N TRP A 60 13.26 -1.24 9.24
CA TRP A 60 13.86 0.10 9.11
C TRP A 60 12.90 1.23 9.51
N THR A 61 11.60 1.06 9.29
CA THR A 61 10.61 2.09 9.62
C THR A 61 10.47 2.33 11.12
N ILE A 62 10.61 1.31 11.97
CA ILE A 62 10.66 1.50 13.44
C ILE A 62 11.84 2.38 13.82
N ILE A 63 13.02 2.09 13.26
CA ILE A 63 14.26 2.82 13.56
C ILE A 63 14.12 4.28 13.12
N ILE A 64 13.64 4.52 11.89
CA ILE A 64 13.41 5.87 11.37
C ILE A 64 12.37 6.61 12.22
N SER A 65 11.27 5.96 12.59
CA SER A 65 10.25 6.56 13.46
C SER A 65 10.81 6.95 14.83
N LEU A 66 11.65 6.09 15.42
CA LEU A 66 12.29 6.36 16.70
C LEU A 66 13.26 7.55 16.61
N ILE A 67 14.07 7.60 15.55
CA ILE A 67 14.99 8.71 15.29
C ILE A 67 14.23 10.03 15.11
N ILE A 68 13.16 10.03 14.30
CA ILE A 68 12.32 11.22 14.08
C ILE A 68 11.70 11.69 15.40
N PHE A 69 11.19 10.76 16.22
CA PHE A 69 10.61 11.10 17.51
C PHE A 69 11.63 11.77 18.44
N ILE A 70 12.83 11.19 18.55
CA ILE A 70 13.93 11.78 19.32
C ILE A 70 14.32 13.16 18.76
N PHE A 71 14.37 13.31 17.44
CA PHE A 71 14.72 14.56 16.80
C PHE A 71 13.69 15.67 17.06
N ILE A 72 12.40 15.34 17.02
CA ILE A 72 11.32 16.28 17.36
C ILE A 72 11.43 16.71 18.83
N VAL A 73 11.62 15.77 19.75
CA VAL A 73 11.79 16.09 21.18
C VAL A 73 13.02 16.98 21.39
N PHE A 74 14.13 16.68 20.71
CA PHE A 74 15.34 17.48 20.75
C PHE A 74 15.09 18.91 20.25
N LEU A 75 14.37 19.08 19.15
CA LEU A 75 14.01 20.40 18.63
C LEU A 75 13.08 21.16 19.58
N LEU A 76 12.06 20.50 20.14
CA LEU A 76 11.14 21.12 21.08
C LEU A 76 11.87 21.58 22.34
N LEU A 77 12.71 20.72 22.92
CA LEU A 77 13.53 21.08 24.07
C LEU A 77 14.56 22.15 23.72
N GLY A 78 15.19 22.05 22.55
CA GLY A 78 16.16 23.03 22.06
C GLY A 78 15.54 24.41 21.91
N LEU A 79 14.42 24.51 21.20
CA LEU A 79 13.67 25.75 21.01
C LEU A 79 13.11 26.30 22.32
N TRP A 80 12.61 25.43 23.19
CA TRP A 80 12.10 25.82 24.51
C TRP A 80 13.22 26.25 25.47
N SER A 81 14.40 25.68 25.32
CA SER A 81 15.58 25.97 26.13
C SER A 81 16.39 27.17 25.61
N LEU A 82 16.04 27.77 24.48
CA LEU A 82 16.69 29.01 24.04
C LEU A 82 16.34 30.13 25.03
N PRO A 83 17.29 30.63 25.86
CA PRO A 83 16.99 31.79 26.69
C PRO A 83 16.74 32.97 25.76
N GLY A 84 15.69 33.77 26.02
CA GLY A 84 15.32 34.93 25.19
C GLY A 84 16.48 35.91 24.94
N GLU A 85 17.51 35.87 25.77
CA GLU A 85 18.76 36.61 25.60
C GLU A 85 19.60 36.18 24.39
N PHE A 86 19.57 34.90 23.98
CA PHE A 86 20.23 34.45 22.74
C PHE A 86 19.61 35.13 21.51
N ILE A 87 18.28 35.27 21.51
CA ILE A 87 17.53 35.96 20.46
C ILE A 87 17.87 37.45 20.47
N ARG A 88 17.95 38.08 21.65
CA ARG A 88 18.33 39.50 21.79
C ARG A 88 19.73 39.79 21.28
N GLN A 89 20.71 38.91 21.54
CA GLN A 89 22.08 39.07 21.05
C GLN A 89 22.20 38.88 19.53
N ILE A 90 21.47 37.93 18.97
CA ILE A 90 21.43 37.74 17.50
C ILE A 90 20.79 38.96 16.86
N SER A 91 19.65 39.41 17.38
CA SER A 91 18.96 40.60 16.91
C SER A 91 19.87 41.82 16.95
N SER A 92 20.52 42.11 18.09
CA SER A 92 21.39 43.28 18.21
C SER A 92 22.61 43.22 17.26
N LYS A 93 23.21 42.04 17.05
CA LYS A 93 24.31 41.86 16.10
C LYS A 93 23.88 42.02 14.64
N VAL A 94 22.71 41.50 14.28
CA VAL A 94 22.14 41.64 12.92
C VAL A 94 21.76 43.09 12.64
N PHE A 95 21.15 43.79 13.60
CA PHE A 95 20.81 45.20 13.45
C PHE A 95 22.04 46.12 13.43
N ASN A 96 23.07 45.85 14.25
CA ASN A 96 24.30 46.66 14.23
C ASN A 96 25.10 46.44 12.92
N THR A 97 25.18 45.20 12.43
CA THR A 97 25.77 44.89 11.11
C THR A 97 25.07 45.61 9.96
N ASN A 98 23.74 45.76 10.03
CA ASN A 98 22.97 46.45 9.01
C ASN A 98 22.94 47.98 9.20
N GLY A 99 23.09 48.47 10.44
CA GLY A 99 23.20 49.89 10.77
C GLY A 99 24.53 50.53 10.34
N GLY A 100 25.58 49.74 10.15
CA GLY A 100 26.88 50.18 9.62
C GLY A 100 27.04 50.09 8.09
N LYS A 101 25.99 49.71 7.36
CA LYS A 101 25.97 49.68 5.88
C LYS A 101 25.12 50.81 5.28
N LYS A 102 25.26 52.01 5.82
CA LYS A 102 24.87 53.26 5.17
C LYS A 102 26.04 54.23 5.17
#